data_AF-A0AAD7GPW7-F1
#
_entry.id   AF-A0AAD7GPW7-F1
#
_cell.length_a   1.000
_cell.length_b   1.000
_cell.length_c   1.000
_cell.angle_alpha   90.00
_cell.angle_beta   90.00
_cell.angle_gamma   90.00
#
_symmetry.space_group_name_H-M   'P 1'
#
loop_
_entity.id
_entity.type
_entity.pdbx_description
1 polymer ?
#
loop_
_entity_poly.entity_id
_entity_poly.type
_entity_poly.pdbx_seq_one_letter_code
_entity_poly.pdbx_strand_id
1 'polypeptide(L)'
;MAGIMSYFGRRDTKQSAREAIVGLRQQLQMIEKKEDHLQKKIDQELKIAKANAVSNKPLATSALKRKRANETQLEQLRGQQLQLEMQVNTLESANLNAETMAAMKKAAEVLQHIHSGMSVAKVDETMAAIQEQREVAQEITELISNPAGIDVAGDEELLDELRDWRTRADHVPIHMPEGARPVPSQREAVTEDDEEAALRQLQAEMAM
;
A
#
# COMPACT_ATOMS: atom_id res chain seq x y z
N MET A 1 31.64 -10.32 41.25
CA MET A 1 31.17 -11.00 40.02
C MET A 1 30.95 -9.93 38.96
N ALA A 2 31.95 -9.72 38.10
CA ALA A 2 31.91 -8.70 37.05
C ALA A 2 31.09 -9.23 35.86
N GLY A 3 30.09 -8.45 35.45
CA GLY A 3 29.19 -8.78 34.36
C GLY A 3 29.91 -8.86 33.03
N ILE A 4 29.68 -9.97 32.32
CA ILE A 4 29.95 -10.13 30.88
C ILE A 4 28.87 -9.31 30.16
N MET A 5 29.00 -7.99 30.23
CA MET A 5 28.09 -7.04 29.59
C MET A 5 28.55 -6.82 28.15
N SER A 6 27.70 -7.25 27.21
CA SER A 6 27.52 -6.61 25.90
C SER A 6 28.77 -6.51 24.99
N TYR A 7 29.15 -7.63 24.37
CA TYR A 7 30.07 -7.62 23.21
C TYR A 7 29.40 -8.00 21.87
N PHE A 8 28.06 -8.06 21.84
CA PHE A 8 27.32 -8.11 20.58
C PHE A 8 27.03 -6.67 20.14
N GLY A 9 28.05 -6.03 19.55
CA GLY A 9 27.82 -4.87 18.70
C GLY A 9 26.76 -5.24 17.68
N ARG A 10 25.64 -4.51 17.67
CA ARG A 10 24.64 -4.57 16.62
C ARG A 10 25.36 -4.27 15.31
N ARG A 11 25.78 -5.30 14.57
CA ARG A 11 26.02 -5.15 13.13
C ARG A 11 24.75 -4.54 12.57
N ASP A 12 24.91 -3.50 11.77
CA ASP A 12 23.80 -2.82 11.12
C ASP A 12 22.97 -3.87 10.37
N THR A 13 21.79 -4.17 10.90
CA THR A 13 20.94 -5.27 10.41
C THR A 13 20.53 -5.03 8.97
N LYS A 14 20.52 -3.77 8.53
CA LYS A 14 20.30 -3.38 7.14
C LYS A 14 21.48 -3.76 6.25
N GLN A 15 22.70 -3.50 6.71
CA GLN A 15 23.90 -3.87 5.96
C GLN A 15 24.01 -5.39 5.85
N SER A 16 23.73 -6.11 6.94
CA SER A 16 23.69 -7.57 6.94
C SER A 16 22.61 -8.15 6.01
N ALA A 17 21.43 -7.53 5.92
CA ALA A 17 20.35 -7.99 5.04
C ALA A 17 20.70 -7.76 3.56
N ARG A 18 21.28 -6.61 3.21
CA ARG A 18 21.73 -6.32 1.84
C ARG A 18 22.84 -7.26 1.40
N GLU A 19 23.83 -7.51 2.25
CA GLU A 19 24.91 -8.46 1.99
C GLU A 19 24.35 -9.88 1.78
N ALA A 20 23.39 -10.31 2.60
CA ALA A 20 22.72 -11.60 2.44
C ALA A 20 21.97 -11.71 1.11
N ILE A 21 21.21 -10.68 0.70
CA ILE A 21 20.50 -10.65 -0.60
C ILE A 21 21.48 -10.75 -1.77
N VAL A 22 22.61 -10.03 -1.71
CA VAL A 22 23.65 -10.11 -2.74
C VAL A 22 24.24 -11.52 -2.82
N GLY A 23 24.55 -12.13 -1.67
CA GLY A 23 25.06 -13.51 -1.62
C GLY A 23 24.07 -14.53 -2.20
N LEU A 24 22.78 -14.41 -1.86
CA LEU A 24 21.73 -15.26 -2.41
C LEU A 24 21.59 -15.13 -3.93
N ARG A 25 21.68 -13.90 -4.46
CA ARG A 25 21.65 -13.65 -5.91
C ARG A 25 22.87 -14.21 -6.63
N GLN A 26 24.06 -14.12 -6.02
CA GLN A 26 25.26 -14.75 -6.56
C GLN A 26 25.11 -16.28 -6.61
N GLN A 27 24.53 -16.88 -5.57
CA GLN A 27 24.27 -18.32 -5.55
C GLN A 27 23.26 -18.73 -6.63
N LEU A 28 22.20 -17.93 -6.85
CA LEU A 28 21.24 -18.16 -7.94
C LEU A 28 21.94 -18.19 -9.31
N GLN A 29 22.80 -17.20 -9.61
CA GLN A 29 23.57 -17.19 -10.86
C GLN A 29 24.48 -18.42 -11.02
N MET A 30 25.03 -18.93 -9.92
CA MET A 30 25.84 -20.15 -9.96
C MET A 30 24.99 -21.40 -10.21
N ILE A 31 23.78 -21.45 -9.65
CA ILE A 31 22.81 -22.52 -9.92
C ILE A 31 22.41 -22.50 -11.39
N GLU A 32 22.01 -21.35 -11.95
CA GLU A 32 21.64 -21.22 -13.37
C GLU A 32 22.74 -21.73 -14.30
N LYS A 33 24.00 -21.31 -14.08
CA LYS A 33 25.15 -21.81 -14.85
C LYS A 33 25.35 -23.32 -14.74
N LYS A 34 25.06 -23.89 -13.57
CA LYS A 34 25.18 -25.34 -13.33
C LYS A 34 24.03 -26.10 -13.99
N GLU A 35 22.82 -25.56 -14.00
CA GLU A 35 21.68 -26.08 -14.73
C GLU A 35 21.97 -26.15 -16.23
N ASP A 36 22.47 -25.06 -16.82
CA ASP A 36 22.89 -25.02 -18.23
C ASP A 36 23.94 -26.08 -18.55
N HIS A 37 24.90 -26.28 -17.65
CA HIS A 37 25.93 -27.30 -17.82
C HIS A 37 25.35 -28.72 -17.76
N LEU A 38 24.43 -28.98 -16.82
CA LEU A 38 23.75 -30.28 -16.71
C LEU A 38 22.85 -30.54 -17.91
N GLN A 39 22.14 -29.52 -18.41
CA GLN A 39 21.30 -29.64 -19.60
C GLN A 39 22.14 -30.05 -20.82
N LYS A 40 23.30 -29.40 -21.03
CA LYS A 40 24.24 -29.79 -22.09
C LYS A 40 24.73 -31.24 -21.96
N LYS A 41 25.00 -31.70 -20.73
CA LYS A 41 25.38 -33.10 -20.47
C LYS A 41 24.23 -34.07 -20.76
N ILE A 42 23.01 -33.74 -20.37
CA ILE A 42 21.80 -34.52 -20.68
C ILE A 42 21.67 -34.69 -22.19
N ASP A 43 21.82 -33.62 -22.96
CA ASP A 43 21.73 -33.65 -24.42
C ASP A 43 22.84 -34.48 -25.06
N GLN A 44 24.06 -34.41 -24.52
CA GLN A 44 25.19 -35.24 -24.96
C GLN A 44 24.94 -36.73 -24.73
N GLU A 45 24.52 -37.11 -23.52
CA GLU A 45 24.22 -38.52 -23.20
C GLU A 45 23.04 -39.04 -24.02
N LEU A 46 22.04 -38.20 -24.29
CA LEU A 46 20.92 -38.54 -25.17
C LEU A 46 21.40 -38.79 -26.61
N LYS A 47 22.32 -37.97 -27.14
CA LYS A 47 22.93 -38.19 -28.46
C LYS A 47 23.70 -39.51 -28.51
N ILE A 48 24.51 -39.81 -27.49
CA ILE A 48 25.27 -41.07 -27.40
C ILE A 48 24.32 -42.27 -27.35
N ALA A 49 23.26 -42.19 -26.54
CA ALA A 49 22.26 -43.24 -26.43
C ALA A 49 21.55 -43.49 -27.77
N LYS A 50 21.13 -42.42 -28.49
CA LYS A 50 20.49 -42.53 -29.80
C LYS A 50 21.42 -43.15 -30.85
N ALA A 51 22.68 -42.71 -30.90
CA ALA A 51 23.66 -43.21 -31.87
C ALA A 51 23.99 -44.71 -31.68
N ASN A 52 23.89 -45.21 -30.45
CA ASN A 52 24.27 -46.58 -30.09
C ASN A 52 23.08 -47.50 -29.81
N ALA A 53 21.85 -47.04 -30.04
CA ALA A 53 20.63 -47.77 -29.68
C ALA A 53 20.53 -49.14 -30.37
N VAL A 54 20.99 -49.23 -31.62
CA VAL A 54 20.94 -50.46 -32.43
C VAL A 54 22.30 -51.18 -32.45
N SER A 55 23.41 -50.43 -32.52
CA SER A 55 24.76 -50.97 -32.70
C SER A 55 25.43 -51.43 -31.40
N ASN A 56 25.19 -50.76 -30.28
CA ASN A 56 25.85 -51.06 -29.00
C ASN A 56 24.92 -50.79 -27.80
N LYS A 57 24.03 -51.76 -27.55
CA LYS A 57 23.02 -51.71 -26.48
C LYS A 57 23.61 -51.49 -25.07
N PRO A 58 24.73 -52.10 -24.66
CA PRO A 58 25.35 -51.81 -23.36
C PRO A 58 25.77 -50.34 -23.21
N LEU A 59 26.40 -49.77 -24.24
CA LEU A 59 26.82 -48.36 -24.22
C LEU A 59 25.62 -47.41 -24.16
N ALA A 60 24.58 -47.66 -24.97
CA ALA A 60 23.35 -46.88 -24.94
C ALA A 60 22.66 -46.93 -23.57
N THR A 61 22.60 -48.10 -22.94
CA THR A 61 22.01 -48.27 -21.60
C THR A 61 22.80 -47.51 -20.54
N SER A 62 24.13 -47.54 -20.61
CA SER A 62 25.01 -46.78 -19.71
C SER A 62 24.82 -45.26 -19.87
N ALA A 63 24.70 -44.77 -21.11
CA ALA A 63 24.40 -43.37 -21.41
C ALA A 63 23.03 -42.93 -20.85
N LEU A 64 21.99 -43.77 -21.00
CA LEU A 64 20.67 -43.48 -20.41
C LEU A 64 20.70 -43.42 -18.88
N LYS A 65 21.51 -44.25 -18.21
CA LYS A 65 21.71 -44.17 -16.76
C LYS A 65 22.36 -42.84 -16.34
N ARG A 66 23.41 -42.41 -17.04
CA ARG A 66 24.06 -41.10 -16.79
C ARG A 66 23.12 -39.94 -17.07
N LYS A 67 22.35 -40.00 -18.16
CA LYS A 67 21.29 -39.03 -18.46
C LYS A 67 20.32 -38.88 -17.27
N ARG A 68 19.76 -40.00 -16.80
CA ARG A 68 18.81 -39.98 -15.66
C ARG A 68 19.43 -39.38 -14.39
N ALA A 69 20.69 -39.71 -14.08
CA ALA A 69 21.37 -39.13 -12.94
C ALA A 69 21.52 -37.61 -13.06
N ASN A 70 21.88 -37.10 -14.24
CA ASN A 70 21.96 -35.66 -14.49
C ASN A 70 20.57 -34.98 -14.43
N GLU A 71 19.52 -35.64 -14.90
CA GLU A 71 18.13 -35.14 -14.78
C GLU A 71 17.68 -35.03 -13.32
N THR A 72 17.99 -36.02 -12.49
CA THR A 72 17.71 -35.95 -11.05
C THR A 72 18.46 -34.79 -10.38
N GLN A 73 19.74 -34.58 -10.74
CA GLN A 73 20.50 -33.45 -10.22
C GLN A 73 19.95 -32.09 -10.69
N LEU A 74 19.50 -32.00 -11.95
CA LEU A 74 18.88 -30.81 -12.49
C LEU A 74 17.60 -30.46 -11.73
N GLU A 75 16.75 -31.45 -11.47
CA GLU A 75 15.51 -31.25 -10.71
C GLU A 75 15.77 -30.80 -9.27
N GLN A 76 16.80 -31.36 -8.63
CA GLN A 76 17.23 -30.92 -7.29
C GLN A 76 17.68 -29.46 -7.30
N LEU A 77 18.40 -29.02 -8.34
CA LEU A 77 18.84 -27.62 -8.47
C LEU A 77 17.68 -26.66 -8.69
N ARG A 78 16.67 -27.04 -9.48
CA ARG A 78 15.44 -26.24 -9.66
C ARG A 78 14.68 -26.05 -8.36
N GLY A 79 14.59 -27.11 -7.54
CA GLY A 79 14.02 -27.00 -6.19
C GLY A 79 14.81 -26.05 -5.29
N GLN A 80 16.14 -26.10 -5.35
CA GLN A 80 17.00 -25.17 -4.62
C GLN A 80 16.84 -23.73 -5.11
N GLN A 81 16.74 -23.52 -6.43
CA GLN A 81 16.51 -22.21 -7.04
C GLN A 81 15.23 -21.58 -6.50
N LEU A 82 14.10 -22.30 -6.57
CA LEU A 82 12.81 -21.82 -6.04
C LEU A 82 12.92 -21.45 -4.56
N GLN A 83 13.62 -22.27 -3.77
CA GLN A 83 13.81 -22.01 -2.35
C GLN A 83 14.63 -20.74 -2.09
N LEU A 84 15.68 -20.49 -2.87
CA LEU A 84 16.49 -19.27 -2.75
C LEU A 84 15.73 -18.03 -3.20
N GLU A 85 14.94 -18.11 -4.27
CA GLU A 85 14.08 -17.02 -4.75
C GLU A 85 13.05 -16.61 -3.69
N MET A 86 12.39 -17.58 -3.06
CA MET A 86 11.49 -17.33 -1.93
C MET A 86 12.21 -16.62 -0.76
N GLN A 87 13.45 -17.01 -0.45
CA GLN A 87 14.24 -16.38 0.61
C GLN A 87 14.61 -14.93 0.26
N VAL A 88 14.99 -14.65 -0.99
CA VAL A 88 15.26 -13.28 -1.47
C VAL A 88 14.02 -12.41 -1.29
N ASN A 89 12.86 -12.87 -1.78
CA ASN A 89 11.60 -12.12 -1.67
C ASN A 89 11.21 -11.89 -0.20
N THR A 90 11.43 -12.88 0.67
CA THR A 90 11.17 -12.77 2.11
C THR A 90 12.07 -11.72 2.75
N LEU A 91 13.36 -11.71 2.45
CA LEU A 91 14.31 -10.73 3.00
C LEU A 91 14.03 -9.32 2.49
N GLU A 92 13.68 -9.16 1.21
CA GLU A 92 13.30 -7.87 0.64
C GLU A 92 12.04 -7.31 1.29
N SER A 93 11.02 -8.16 1.47
CA SER A 93 9.78 -7.79 2.16
C SER A 93 10.05 -7.43 3.63
N ALA A 94 10.89 -8.19 4.32
CA ALA A 94 11.28 -7.91 5.70
C ALA A 94 12.03 -6.56 5.82
N ASN A 95 12.90 -6.25 4.87
CA ASN A 95 13.63 -4.99 4.84
C ASN A 95 12.67 -3.80 4.58
N LEU A 96 11.73 -3.94 3.65
CA LEU A 96 10.70 -2.91 3.40
C LEU A 96 9.85 -2.68 4.66
N ASN A 97 9.38 -3.75 5.30
CA ASN A 97 8.60 -3.65 6.54
C ASN A 97 9.39 -2.96 7.66
N ALA A 98 10.70 -3.26 7.79
CA ALA A 98 11.56 -2.61 8.76
C ALA A 98 11.72 -1.10 8.47
N GLU A 99 11.77 -0.70 7.21
CA GLU A 99 11.83 0.72 6.81
C GLU A 99 10.51 1.44 7.09
N THR A 100 9.36 0.82 6.78
CA THR A 100 8.05 1.36 7.12
C THR A 100 7.90 1.56 8.63
N MET A 101 8.29 0.56 9.43
CA MET A 101 8.26 0.66 10.89
C MET A 101 9.18 1.78 11.41
N ALA A 102 10.35 1.96 10.82
CA ALA A 102 11.26 3.06 11.18
C ALA A 102 10.66 4.43 10.84
N ALA A 103 9.97 4.57 9.70
CA ALA A 103 9.27 5.80 9.32
C ALA A 103 8.09 6.09 10.27
N MET A 104 7.29 5.07 10.59
CA MET A 104 6.21 5.18 11.56
C MET A 104 6.71 5.60 12.94
N LYS A 105 7.84 5.06 13.39
CA LYS A 105 8.46 5.46 14.66
C LYS A 105 8.83 6.94 14.67
N LYS A 106 9.49 7.43 13.60
CA LYS A 106 9.81 8.86 13.47
C LYS A 106 8.55 9.73 13.44
N ALA A 107 7.50 9.29 12.73
CA ALA A 107 6.22 10.00 12.70
C ALA A 107 5.58 10.07 14.10
N ALA A 108 5.60 8.96 14.86
CA ALA A 108 5.12 8.93 16.24
C ALA A 108 5.91 9.86 17.16
N GLU A 109 7.25 9.92 17.03
CA GLU A 109 8.11 10.86 17.78
C GLU A 109 7.76 12.32 17.45
N VAL A 110 7.54 12.67 16.18
CA VAL A 110 7.11 14.01 15.76
C VAL A 110 5.73 14.35 16.32
N LEU A 111 4.77 13.43 16.20
CA LEU A 111 3.43 13.61 16.77
C LEU A 111 3.47 13.80 18.29
N GLN A 112 4.31 13.03 18.98
CA GLN A 112 4.50 13.18 20.42
C GLN A 112 5.09 14.56 20.76
N HIS A 113 6.05 15.06 19.98
CA HIS A 113 6.59 16.39 20.18
C HIS A 113 5.54 17.49 19.92
N ILE A 114 4.76 17.39 18.84
CA ILE A 114 3.67 18.33 18.53
C ILE A 114 2.66 18.35 19.69
N HIS A 115 2.24 17.19 20.17
CA HIS A 115 1.28 17.08 21.28
C HIS A 115 1.87 17.46 22.64
N SER A 116 3.17 17.26 22.89
CA SER A 116 3.81 17.66 24.15
C SER A 116 3.82 19.17 24.38
N GLY A 117 3.82 19.96 23.29
CA GLY A 117 3.68 21.42 23.35
C GLY A 117 2.23 21.88 23.57
N MET A 118 1.27 21.01 23.26
CA MET A 118 -0.17 21.26 23.27
C MET A 118 -0.83 20.44 24.41
N SER A 119 -0.34 20.62 25.64
CA SER A 119 -0.99 20.02 26.80
C SER A 119 -2.42 20.56 26.94
N VAL A 120 -3.36 19.74 27.43
CA VAL A 120 -4.75 20.16 27.70
C VAL A 120 -4.77 21.46 28.51
N ALA A 121 -3.87 21.62 29.49
CA ALA A 121 -3.73 22.84 30.28
C ALA A 121 -3.40 24.09 29.44
N LYS A 122 -2.56 23.99 28.40
CA LYS A 122 -2.26 25.13 27.51
C LYS A 122 -3.40 25.41 26.54
N VAL A 123 -4.14 24.38 26.13
CA VAL A 123 -5.37 24.55 25.35
C VAL A 123 -6.43 25.26 26.20
N ASP A 124 -6.59 24.89 27.47
CA ASP A 124 -7.51 25.57 28.39
C ASP A 124 -7.09 27.02 28.66
N GLU A 125 -5.80 27.29 28.86
CA GLU A 125 -5.25 28.64 29.03
C GLU A 125 -5.47 29.52 27.77
N THR A 126 -5.24 28.97 26.58
CA THR A 126 -5.50 29.69 25.33
C THR A 126 -6.99 29.90 25.06
N MET A 127 -7.86 28.94 25.40
CA MET A 127 -9.31 29.12 25.31
C MET A 127 -9.83 30.16 26.30
N ALA A 128 -9.27 30.20 27.52
CA ALA A 128 -9.59 31.23 28.50
C ALA A 128 -9.15 32.62 28.03
N ALA A 129 -7.95 32.76 27.48
CA ALA A 129 -7.46 34.02 26.91
C ALA A 129 -8.30 34.49 25.71
N ILE A 130 -8.76 33.57 24.85
CA ILE A 130 -9.67 33.89 23.75
C ILE A 130 -11.01 34.40 24.29
N GLN A 131 -11.54 33.79 25.35
CA GLN A 131 -12.80 34.20 25.96
C GLN A 131 -12.70 35.59 26.59
N GLU A 132 -11.61 35.85 27.32
CA GLU A 132 -11.30 37.16 27.90
C GLU A 132 -11.17 38.24 26.82
N GLN A 133 -10.45 37.96 25.73
CA GLN A 133 -10.33 38.89 24.60
C GLN A 133 -11.69 39.13 23.89
N ARG A 134 -12.56 38.13 23.86
CA ARG A 134 -13.89 38.25 23.29
C ARG A 134 -14.82 39.10 24.16
N GLU A 135 -14.69 39.00 25.48
CA GLU A 135 -15.38 39.88 26.44
C GLU A 135 -14.89 41.33 26.32
N VAL A 136 -13.58 41.55 26.23
CA VAL A 136 -13.00 42.89 25.98
C VAL A 136 -13.50 43.47 24.65
N ALA A 137 -13.55 42.66 23.58
CA ALA A 137 -14.08 43.11 22.30
C ALA A 137 -15.58 43.45 22.36
N GLN A 138 -16.38 42.73 23.15
CA GLN A 138 -17.78 43.05 23.39
C GLN A 138 -17.94 44.34 24.22
N GLU A 139 -17.14 44.52 25.26
CA GLU A 139 -17.15 45.75 26.07
C GLU A 139 -16.74 46.97 25.24
N ILE A 140 -15.72 46.84 24.40
CA ILE A 140 -15.33 47.88 23.43
C ILE A 140 -16.47 48.15 22.46
N THR A 141 -17.13 47.09 21.96
CA THR A 141 -18.27 47.25 21.04
C THR A 141 -19.43 47.94 21.75
N GLU A 142 -19.80 47.59 22.98
CA GLU A 142 -20.85 48.28 23.75
C GLU A 142 -20.49 49.75 24.04
N LEU A 143 -19.23 50.03 24.40
CA LEU A 143 -18.76 51.40 24.67
C LEU A 143 -18.69 52.25 23.39
N ILE A 144 -18.32 51.66 22.25
CA ILE A 144 -18.30 52.33 20.93
C ILE A 144 -19.70 52.42 20.32
N SER A 145 -20.60 51.49 20.64
CA SER A 145 -21.99 51.49 20.14
C SER A 145 -22.91 52.35 21.01
N ASN A 146 -22.50 52.69 22.23
CA ASN A 146 -23.20 53.66 23.09
C ASN A 146 -22.35 54.89 23.48
N PRO A 147 -21.76 55.64 22.53
CA PRO A 147 -21.20 56.95 22.81
C PRO A 147 -22.37 57.93 22.82
N ALA A 148 -23.06 58.03 23.95
CA ALA A 148 -24.10 59.02 24.21
C ALA A 148 -25.20 59.11 23.13
N GLY A 149 -26.17 58.18 23.16
CA GLY A 149 -27.56 58.46 22.75
C GLY A 149 -27.77 59.13 21.39
N ILE A 150 -27.09 58.68 20.33
CA ILE A 150 -27.42 59.07 18.96
C ILE A 150 -28.26 57.94 18.35
N ASP A 151 -29.54 58.23 18.17
CA ASP A 151 -30.54 57.40 17.50
C ASP A 151 -30.11 57.21 16.02
N VAL A 152 -29.53 56.05 15.71
CA VAL A 152 -29.19 55.67 14.33
C VAL A 152 -30.43 55.07 13.68
N ALA A 153 -30.73 55.52 12.46
CA ALA A 153 -31.93 55.24 11.67
C ALA A 153 -32.58 53.86 11.92
N GLY A 154 -33.90 53.88 12.14
CA GLY A 154 -34.68 52.69 12.51
C GLY A 154 -34.74 51.63 11.41
N ASP A 155 -34.89 50.37 11.85
CA ASP A 155 -34.92 49.15 11.05
C ASP A 155 -35.80 49.20 9.78
N GLU A 156 -36.82 50.06 9.73
CA GLU A 156 -37.71 50.24 8.56
C GLU A 156 -36.98 50.79 7.32
N GLU A 157 -36.06 51.75 7.48
CA GLU A 157 -35.32 52.34 6.35
C GLU A 157 -34.34 51.32 5.73
N LEU A 158 -33.75 50.48 6.58
CA LEU A 158 -32.87 49.37 6.16
C LEU A 158 -33.62 48.23 5.47
N LEU A 159 -34.86 47.94 5.89
CA LEU A 159 -35.69 46.90 5.28
C LEU A 159 -36.14 47.25 3.86
N ASP A 160 -36.40 48.52 3.58
CA ASP A 160 -36.74 48.97 2.22
C ASP A 160 -35.52 48.95 1.30
N GLU A 161 -34.33 49.29 1.81
CA GLU A 161 -33.10 49.17 1.03
C GLU A 161 -32.80 47.70 0.68
N LEU A 162 -32.98 46.76 1.63
CA LEU A 162 -32.80 45.32 1.40
C LEU A 162 -33.75 44.76 0.32
N ARG A 163 -34.99 45.25 0.25
CA ARG A 163 -35.95 44.86 -0.80
C ARG A 163 -35.46 45.27 -2.18
N ASP A 164 -34.89 46.46 -2.31
CA ASP A 164 -34.42 46.97 -3.60
C ASP A 164 -33.22 46.16 -4.13
N TRP A 165 -32.34 45.71 -3.22
CA TRP A 165 -31.21 44.84 -3.57
C TRP A 165 -31.63 43.44 -4.04
N ARG A 166 -32.62 42.81 -3.40
CA ARG A 166 -33.10 41.47 -3.78
C ARG A 166 -33.68 41.45 -5.19
N THR A 167 -34.42 42.49 -5.55
CA THR A 167 -35.07 42.61 -6.86
C THR A 167 -34.05 42.67 -8.01
N ARG A 168 -32.84 43.17 -7.76
CA ARG A 168 -31.75 43.23 -8.75
C ARG A 168 -30.99 41.90 -8.93
N ALA A 169 -31.05 40.99 -7.94
CA ALA A 169 -30.27 39.74 -7.95
C ALA A 169 -30.95 38.58 -8.72
N ASP A 170 -32.27 38.62 -8.91
CA ASP A 170 -33.04 37.51 -9.51
C ASP A 170 -32.84 37.33 -11.04
N HIS A 171 -31.89 38.03 -11.69
CA HIS A 171 -31.74 38.06 -13.16
C HIS A 171 -30.40 37.49 -13.69
N VAL A 172 -29.67 36.67 -12.93
CA VAL A 172 -28.43 36.03 -13.42
C VAL A 172 -28.60 34.51 -13.56
N PRO A 173 -28.59 33.94 -14.79
CA PRO A 173 -28.66 32.49 -15.00
C PRO A 173 -27.39 31.79 -14.50
N ILE A 174 -27.56 30.73 -13.69
CA ILE A 174 -26.45 29.89 -13.19
C ILE A 174 -25.91 29.02 -14.33
N HIS A 175 -24.65 29.25 -14.75
CA HIS A 175 -23.93 28.40 -15.69
C HIS A 175 -23.18 27.28 -14.95
N MET A 176 -23.45 26.02 -15.33
CA MET A 176 -22.72 24.85 -14.85
C MET A 176 -21.77 24.38 -15.97
N PRO A 177 -20.45 24.27 -15.73
CA PRO A 177 -19.48 24.01 -16.80
C PRO A 177 -19.55 22.58 -17.34
N GLU A 178 -19.41 22.50 -18.67
CA GLU A 178 -19.53 21.34 -19.53
C GLU A 178 -18.33 20.39 -19.35
N GLY A 179 -18.52 19.27 -18.66
CA GLY A 179 -17.43 18.31 -18.40
C GLY A 179 -17.80 16.98 -17.73
N ALA A 180 -19.04 16.80 -17.27
CA ALA A 180 -19.49 15.53 -16.69
C ALA A 180 -20.00 14.59 -17.79
N ARG A 181 -19.09 13.87 -18.48
CA ARG A 181 -19.47 12.67 -19.26
C ARG A 181 -19.31 11.43 -18.36
N PRO A 182 -20.36 10.64 -18.11
CA PRO A 182 -20.23 9.39 -17.37
C PRO A 182 -19.60 8.30 -18.25
N VAL A 183 -18.65 7.56 -17.67
CA VAL A 183 -17.95 6.42 -18.29
C VAL A 183 -18.96 5.26 -18.49
N PRO A 184 -19.00 4.58 -19.66
CA PRO A 184 -19.95 3.51 -19.90
C PRO A 184 -19.61 2.26 -19.07
N SER A 185 -20.51 1.88 -18.18
CA SER A 185 -20.52 0.60 -17.46
C SER A 185 -20.88 -0.51 -18.44
N GLN A 186 -19.96 -1.45 -18.67
CA GLN A 186 -20.30 -2.75 -19.25
C GLN A 186 -21.23 -3.47 -18.26
N ARG A 187 -22.52 -3.47 -18.59
CA ARG A 187 -23.48 -4.42 -18.02
C ARG A 187 -23.47 -5.64 -18.94
N GLU A 188 -22.97 -6.75 -18.43
CA GLU A 188 -23.24 -8.07 -19.01
C GLU A 188 -24.75 -8.26 -19.07
N ALA A 189 -25.25 -8.68 -20.23
CA ALA A 189 -26.65 -8.99 -20.42
C ALA A 189 -26.98 -10.27 -19.64
N VAL A 190 -27.68 -10.12 -18.52
CA VAL A 190 -28.34 -11.24 -17.83
C VAL A 190 -29.46 -11.72 -18.76
N THR A 191 -29.50 -13.01 -19.07
CA THR A 191 -30.54 -13.58 -19.93
C THR A 191 -31.77 -13.94 -19.11
N GLU A 192 -32.97 -13.90 -19.71
CA GLU A 192 -34.24 -14.21 -19.01
C GLU A 192 -34.25 -15.61 -18.36
N ASP A 193 -33.45 -16.54 -18.87
CA ASP A 193 -33.23 -17.88 -18.28
C ASP A 193 -32.52 -17.82 -16.90
N ASP A 194 -31.62 -16.86 -16.71
CA ASP A 194 -30.88 -16.69 -15.45
C ASP A 194 -31.78 -16.12 -14.35
N GLU A 195 -32.74 -15.26 -14.72
CA GLU A 195 -33.72 -14.69 -13.80
C GLU A 195 -34.76 -15.74 -13.35
N GLU A 196 -35.22 -16.62 -14.26
CA GLU A 196 -36.19 -17.66 -13.93
C GLU A 196 -35.58 -18.75 -13.03
N ALA A 197 -34.30 -19.07 -13.22
CA ALA A 197 -33.56 -19.98 -12.35
C ALA A 197 -33.38 -19.41 -10.93
N ALA A 198 -33.07 -18.12 -10.81
CA ALA A 198 -32.94 -17.44 -9.53
C ALA A 198 -34.28 -17.36 -8.77
N LEU A 199 -35.39 -17.10 -9.48
CA LEU A 199 -36.73 -17.08 -8.90
C LEU A 199 -37.16 -18.44 -8.34
N ARG A 200 -36.86 -19.55 -9.03
CA ARG A 200 -37.17 -20.90 -8.52
C ARG A 200 -36.38 -21.24 -7.26
N GLN A 201 -35.10 -20.86 -7.18
CA GLN A 201 -34.30 -21.09 -5.97
C GLN A 201 -34.88 -20.35 -4.77
N LEU A 202 -35.28 -19.09 -4.95
CA LEU A 202 -35.82 -18.25 -3.88
C LEU A 202 -37.21 -18.75 -3.42
N GLN A 203 -38.03 -19.25 -4.34
CA GLN A 203 -39.31 -19.90 -4.00
C GLN A 203 -39.12 -21.22 -3.24
N ALA A 204 -38.08 -22.00 -3.57
CA ALA A 204 -37.77 -23.24 -2.86
C ALA A 204 -37.23 -22.98 -1.45
N GLU A 205 -36.48 -21.90 -1.25
CA GLU A 205 -35.93 -21.51 0.05
C GLU A 205 -37.01 -20.96 1.00
N MET A 206 -38.07 -20.35 0.47
CA MET A 206 -39.23 -19.87 1.23
C MET A 206 -40.28 -20.95 1.56
N ALA A 207 -40.15 -22.14 0.97
CA ALA A 207 -41.07 -23.27 1.15
C ALA A 207 -40.52 -24.37 2.08
N MET A 208 -39.39 -24.12 2.77
CA MET A 208 -38.88 -24.92 3.89
C MET A 208 -38.90 -24.14 5.19
#